data_AF-A0A4Z1HL43-F1
#
_entry.id   AF-A0A4Z1HL43-F1
#
_cell.length_a   1.000
_cell.length_b   1.000
_cell.length_c   1.000
_cell.angle_alpha   90.00
_cell.angle_beta   90.00
_cell.angle_gamma   90.00
#
_symmetry.space_group_name_H-M   'P 1'
#
loop_
_entity.id
_entity.type
_entity.pdbx_description
1 polymer ?
#
loop_
_entity_poly.entity_id
_entity_poly.type
_entity_poly.pdbx_seq_one_letter_code
_entity_poly.pdbx_strand_id
1 'polypeptide(L)'
;MGKNGKFGKDYGKVVGKDLPGRPGWKGPGFTKKAEPKPRKTNQEEEKDLPKESLLPIKLQQLLLNVFRDAYSGVIDSDNFQQLLQDVKGALYDRDFSRAFGNDQYLEVYSARWSPSRSLCYASILLDLQEHFGEILPRDKGAQMKVDSEATTDAAPSTTPPKSTTRVISIGGGAAEVVAFGGYLKHGFQTSGTGTTSQTADDAMTSLTLSDANDSIELLLVDTASWANVVKKLHTGITTPPPISKYASASAKEANSALVRPEDFTTKFLKHDVLAISQAELGDLSGKKPVLVTLFFTLNELYTASISKTTAFLLKMTSVLPKGSLLLVVDSPGSYSETTVGTEEKKYPMKFLLDHFLIETQK
;
A
#
# COMPACT_ATOMS: atom_id res chain seq x y z
N MET A 1 -53.22 9.65 37.24
CA MET A 1 -54.17 10.63 36.65
C MET A 1 -54.11 11.89 37.49
N GLY A 2 -53.66 13.01 36.90
CA GLY A 2 -53.69 14.38 37.47
C GLY A 2 -52.55 14.75 38.46
N LYS A 3 -52.04 15.98 38.52
CA LYS A 3 -51.94 17.12 37.58
C LYS A 3 -50.98 18.13 38.23
N ASN A 4 -50.15 18.76 37.42
CA ASN A 4 -49.07 19.67 37.78
C ASN A 4 -49.50 20.94 38.55
N GLY A 5 -48.61 21.37 39.43
CA GLY A 5 -48.68 22.61 40.19
C GLY A 5 -48.15 23.84 39.45
N LYS A 6 -48.87 24.93 39.70
CA LYS A 6 -48.71 26.37 39.40
C LYS A 6 -47.28 26.94 39.35
N PHE A 7 -47.08 27.91 38.46
CA PHE A 7 -46.31 29.13 38.76
C PHE A 7 -47.06 30.38 38.27
N GLY A 8 -47.01 31.43 39.10
CA GLY A 8 -47.82 32.64 39.04
C GLY A 8 -47.39 33.65 37.98
N LYS A 9 -48.36 34.52 37.66
CA LYS A 9 -48.27 35.69 36.78
C LYS A 9 -47.88 36.91 37.62
N ASP A 10 -46.90 37.69 37.17
CA ASP A 10 -46.82 39.12 37.44
C ASP A 10 -46.66 39.88 36.11
N TYR A 11 -47.61 40.79 35.88
CA TYR A 11 -47.74 41.62 34.68
C TYR A 11 -47.04 42.97 34.89
N GLY A 12 -46.20 43.38 33.93
CA GLY A 12 -45.66 44.75 33.82
C GLY A 12 -46.34 45.52 32.68
N LYS A 13 -46.78 46.75 32.98
CA LYS A 13 -47.59 47.71 32.19
C LYS A 13 -47.05 48.07 30.80
N VAL A 14 -47.97 48.36 29.88
CA VAL A 14 -47.76 49.04 28.59
C VAL A 14 -48.05 50.53 28.76
N VAL A 15 -47.11 51.41 28.39
CA VAL A 15 -47.32 52.85 28.23
C VAL A 15 -46.96 53.21 26.79
N GLY A 16 -47.81 53.99 26.13
CA GLY A 16 -47.85 54.16 24.68
C GLY A 16 -46.97 55.27 24.08
N LYS A 17 -46.76 55.09 22.76
CA LYS A 17 -46.59 56.04 21.64
C LYS A 17 -45.56 57.16 21.78
N ASP A 18 -44.38 56.96 21.18
CA ASP A 18 -43.98 57.54 19.87
C ASP A 18 -42.54 57.07 19.51
N LEU A 19 -42.26 56.83 18.21
CA LEU A 19 -41.01 56.39 17.52
C LEU A 19 -40.98 54.93 16.98
N PRO A 20 -40.42 54.69 15.76
CA PRO A 20 -40.42 53.39 15.10
C PRO A 20 -39.27 52.52 15.62
N GLY A 21 -39.50 51.87 16.76
CA GLY A 21 -38.60 50.88 17.32
C GLY A 21 -39.34 50.03 18.34
N ARG A 22 -39.15 48.70 18.34
CA ARG A 22 -39.74 47.84 19.39
C ARG A 22 -39.23 48.31 20.77
N PRO A 23 -40.10 48.60 21.75
CA PRO A 23 -39.67 48.96 23.10
C PRO A 23 -38.91 47.78 23.73
N GLY A 24 -37.64 48.01 24.11
CA GLY A 24 -36.81 47.00 24.76
C GLY A 24 -37.27 46.76 26.21
N TRP A 25 -37.64 45.52 26.52
CA TRP A 25 -37.92 45.07 27.89
C TRP A 25 -36.59 44.85 28.62
N LYS A 26 -36.30 45.59 29.69
CA LYS A 26 -35.14 45.35 30.57
C LYS A 26 -35.62 45.05 31.99
N GLY A 27 -35.91 43.78 32.24
CA GLY A 27 -36.11 43.25 33.60
C GLY A 27 -34.82 42.66 34.18
N PRO A 28 -34.73 42.52 35.52
CA PRO A 28 -33.59 41.90 36.20
C PRO A 28 -33.58 40.40 35.89
N GLY A 29 -32.84 40.04 34.84
CA GLY A 29 -32.81 38.70 34.24
C GLY A 29 -32.33 38.67 32.78
N PHE A 30 -32.07 39.83 32.16
CA PHE A 30 -31.54 39.89 30.81
C PHE A 30 -30.02 39.64 30.77
N THR A 31 -29.60 38.42 30.45
CA THR A 31 -28.23 38.10 30.04
C THR A 31 -28.06 38.40 28.54
N LYS A 32 -27.06 39.21 28.17
CA LYS A 32 -26.71 39.49 26.77
C LYS A 32 -26.43 38.17 26.02
N LYS A 33 -27.11 37.94 24.90
CA LYS A 33 -26.81 36.86 23.97
C LYS A 33 -25.42 37.12 23.38
N ALA A 34 -24.49 36.18 23.52
CA ALA A 34 -23.14 36.29 22.96
C ALA A 34 -23.21 36.47 21.43
N GLU A 35 -22.36 37.34 20.89
CA GLU A 35 -22.24 37.56 19.44
C GLU A 35 -21.86 36.25 18.73
N PRO A 36 -22.45 35.96 17.56
CA PRO A 36 -22.08 34.78 16.80
C PRO A 36 -20.62 34.90 16.34
N LYS A 37 -19.80 33.90 16.70
CA LYS A 37 -18.43 33.77 16.20
C LYS A 37 -18.41 33.90 14.66
N PRO A 38 -17.42 34.61 14.09
CA PRO A 38 -17.32 34.74 12.64
C PRO A 38 -17.28 33.35 12.00
N ARG A 39 -18.15 33.13 11.00
CA ARG A 39 -18.14 31.92 10.16
C ARG A 39 -16.72 31.78 9.61
N LYS A 40 -16.08 30.65 9.94
CA LYS A 40 -14.91 30.19 9.18
C LYS A 40 -15.34 30.18 7.71
N THR A 41 -14.64 30.92 6.87
CA THR A 41 -14.69 30.75 5.43
C THR A 41 -14.44 29.27 5.17
N ASN A 42 -15.42 28.59 4.60
CA ASN A 42 -15.20 27.27 4.05
C ASN A 42 -14.12 27.46 2.98
N GLN A 43 -12.88 27.12 3.30
CA GLN A 43 -11.99 26.65 2.26
C GLN A 43 -12.72 25.44 1.70
N GLU A 44 -13.09 25.51 0.43
CA GLU A 44 -13.54 24.36 -0.31
C GLU A 44 -12.38 23.37 -0.24
N GLU A 45 -12.44 22.42 0.70
CA GLU A 45 -11.78 21.15 0.53
C GLU A 45 -12.34 20.62 -0.78
N GLU A 46 -11.53 20.75 -1.84
CA GLU A 46 -11.73 20.05 -3.09
C GLU A 46 -11.93 18.59 -2.71
N LYS A 47 -13.19 18.15 -2.73
CA LYS A 47 -13.51 16.74 -2.54
C LYS A 47 -12.92 16.05 -3.75
N ASP A 48 -11.69 15.59 -3.59
CA ASP A 48 -11.03 14.67 -4.51
C ASP A 48 -12.00 13.49 -4.65
N LEU A 49 -12.71 13.45 -5.77
CA LEU A 49 -13.54 12.31 -6.13
C LEU A 49 -12.60 11.09 -6.13
N PRO A 50 -13.02 9.93 -5.62
CA PRO A 50 -12.15 8.76 -5.63
C PRO A 50 -11.68 8.52 -7.06
N LYS A 51 -10.38 8.68 -7.32
CA LYS A 51 -9.79 8.25 -8.59
C LYS A 51 -10.14 6.78 -8.73
N GLU A 52 -10.79 6.41 -9.83
CA GLU A 52 -11.05 5.01 -10.13
C GLU A 52 -9.72 4.26 -10.11
N SER A 53 -9.68 3.12 -9.41
CA SER A 53 -8.44 2.34 -9.29
C SER A 53 -7.96 1.95 -10.68
N LEU A 54 -6.69 2.23 -10.98
CA LEU A 54 -6.06 1.84 -12.24
C LEU A 54 -6.00 0.32 -12.43
N LEU A 55 -6.28 -0.45 -11.37
CA LEU A 55 -6.29 -1.90 -11.42
C LEU A 55 -7.65 -2.40 -11.95
N PRO A 56 -7.72 -3.07 -13.12
CA PRO A 56 -8.98 -3.56 -13.67
C PRO A 56 -9.71 -4.50 -12.70
N ILE A 57 -11.04 -4.41 -12.59
CA ILE A 57 -11.86 -5.22 -11.66
C ILE A 57 -11.58 -6.72 -11.80
N LYS A 58 -11.38 -7.21 -13.02
CA LYS A 58 -11.03 -8.63 -13.25
C LYS A 58 -9.70 -8.99 -12.61
N LEU A 59 -8.69 -8.12 -12.74
CA LEU A 59 -7.39 -8.34 -12.12
C LEU A 59 -7.51 -8.25 -10.59
N GLN A 60 -8.27 -7.30 -10.04
CA GLN A 60 -8.57 -7.25 -8.61
C GLN A 60 -9.13 -8.60 -8.11
N GLN A 61 -10.12 -9.16 -8.81
CA GLN A 61 -10.70 -10.44 -8.44
C GLN A 61 -9.69 -11.60 -8.54
N LEU A 62 -8.81 -11.61 -9.54
CA LEU A 62 -7.75 -12.62 -9.65
C LEU A 62 -6.77 -12.53 -8.48
N LEU A 63 -6.36 -11.32 -8.07
CA LEU A 63 -5.49 -11.15 -6.90
C LEU A 63 -6.15 -11.61 -5.60
N LEU A 64 -7.45 -11.34 -5.42
CA LEU A 64 -8.20 -11.83 -4.27
C LEU A 64 -8.36 -13.35 -4.28
N ASN A 65 -8.54 -13.96 -5.46
CA ASN A 65 -8.62 -15.41 -5.60
C ASN A 65 -7.33 -16.10 -5.14
N VAL A 66 -6.16 -15.50 -5.37
CA VAL A 66 -4.87 -16.04 -4.89
C VAL A 66 -4.91 -16.26 -3.37
N PHE A 67 -5.39 -15.27 -2.60
CA PHE A 67 -5.52 -15.41 -1.16
C PHE A 67 -6.58 -16.42 -0.76
N ARG A 68 -7.76 -16.39 -1.41
CA ARG A 68 -8.85 -17.34 -1.16
C ARG A 68 -8.36 -18.78 -1.33
N ASP A 69 -7.68 -19.06 -2.43
CA ASP A 69 -7.27 -20.42 -2.79
C ASP A 69 -6.12 -20.87 -1.88
N ALA A 70 -5.13 -20.01 -1.64
CA ALA A 70 -3.98 -20.28 -0.76
C ALA A 70 -4.37 -20.54 0.70
N TYR A 71 -5.41 -19.85 1.19
CA TYR A 71 -5.83 -19.90 2.59
C TYR A 71 -7.21 -20.52 2.81
N SER A 72 -7.77 -21.21 1.82
CA SER A 72 -9.07 -21.91 1.93
C SER A 72 -9.14 -22.79 3.18
N GLY A 73 -8.16 -23.66 3.39
CA GLY A 73 -8.10 -24.51 4.60
C GLY A 73 -7.92 -23.75 5.92
N VAL A 74 -7.39 -22.52 5.90
CA VAL A 74 -7.30 -21.66 7.09
C VAL A 74 -8.63 -20.97 7.35
N ILE A 75 -9.25 -20.43 6.30
CA ILE A 75 -10.53 -19.72 6.38
C ILE A 75 -11.66 -20.66 6.81
N ASP A 76 -11.66 -21.89 6.29
CA ASP A 76 -12.68 -22.91 6.56
C ASP A 76 -12.42 -23.68 7.87
N SER A 77 -11.34 -23.37 8.60
CA SER A 77 -11.01 -24.06 9.85
C SER A 77 -11.90 -23.61 11.02
N ASP A 78 -12.25 -24.56 11.89
CA ASP A 78 -13.09 -24.30 13.07
C ASP A 78 -12.46 -23.29 14.06
N ASN A 79 -11.13 -23.17 14.06
CA ASN A 79 -10.39 -22.27 14.95
C ASN A 79 -10.08 -20.89 14.34
N PHE A 80 -10.46 -20.64 13.08
CA PHE A 80 -10.13 -19.38 12.39
C PHE A 80 -10.55 -18.14 13.18
N GLN A 81 -11.79 -18.11 13.69
CA GLN A 81 -12.30 -16.95 14.42
C GLN A 81 -11.56 -16.71 15.73
N GLN A 82 -11.21 -17.77 16.46
CA GLN A 82 -10.46 -17.64 17.71
C GLN A 82 -9.05 -17.11 17.43
N LEU A 83 -8.32 -17.74 16.51
CA LEU A 83 -6.98 -17.30 16.11
C LEU A 83 -6.99 -15.85 15.61
N LEU A 84 -8.02 -15.46 14.86
CA LEU A 84 -8.17 -14.09 14.38
C LEU A 84 -8.34 -13.09 15.53
N GLN A 85 -9.10 -13.44 16.57
CA GLN A 85 -9.22 -12.58 17.75
C GLN A 85 -7.91 -12.52 18.54
N ASP A 86 -7.17 -13.61 18.64
CA ASP A 86 -5.88 -13.64 19.32
C ASP A 86 -4.85 -12.75 18.60
N VAL A 87 -4.80 -12.80 17.26
CA VAL A 87 -3.98 -11.90 16.45
C VAL A 87 -4.40 -10.44 16.64
N LYS A 88 -5.71 -10.15 16.61
CA LYS A 88 -6.20 -8.78 16.88
C LYS A 88 -5.79 -8.27 18.27
N GLY A 89 -5.87 -9.13 19.29
CA GLY A 89 -5.42 -8.80 20.64
C GLY A 89 -3.93 -8.50 20.68
N ALA A 90 -3.09 -9.32 20.02
CA ALA A 90 -1.66 -9.08 19.87
C ALA A 90 -1.35 -7.74 19.18
N LEU A 91 -2.04 -7.42 18.09
CA LEU A 91 -1.87 -6.15 17.39
C LEU A 91 -2.35 -4.95 18.22
N TYR A 92 -3.46 -5.09 18.96
CA TYR A 92 -3.97 -4.05 19.85
C TYR A 92 -2.98 -3.73 20.97
N ASP A 93 -2.42 -4.77 21.59
CA ASP A 93 -1.42 -4.65 22.65
C ASP A 93 -0.04 -4.22 22.13
N ARG A 94 0.12 -4.05 20.80
CA ARG A 94 1.41 -3.80 20.12
C ARG A 94 2.47 -4.87 20.41
N ASP A 95 2.03 -6.09 20.75
CA ASP A 95 2.90 -7.25 20.94
C ASP A 95 3.09 -7.96 19.59
N PHE A 96 3.95 -7.39 18.76
CA PHE A 96 4.26 -7.92 17.43
C PHE A 96 4.98 -9.26 17.48
N SER A 97 5.74 -9.52 18.56
CA SER A 97 6.38 -10.82 18.78
C SER A 97 5.33 -11.91 18.96
N ARG A 98 4.26 -11.63 19.72
CA ARG A 98 3.10 -12.54 19.82
C ARG A 98 2.31 -12.60 18.52
N ALA A 99 2.06 -11.47 17.87
CA ALA A 99 1.25 -11.41 16.65
C ALA A 99 1.87 -12.18 15.48
N PHE A 100 3.20 -12.18 15.37
CA PHE A 100 3.94 -12.68 14.21
C PHE A 100 4.93 -13.81 14.55
N GLY A 101 4.97 -14.26 15.80
CA GLY A 101 5.86 -15.33 16.26
C GLY A 101 5.38 -16.74 15.95
N ASN A 102 4.15 -16.91 15.43
CA ASN A 102 3.55 -18.20 15.11
C ASN A 102 3.08 -18.23 13.64
N ASP A 103 3.45 -19.27 12.91
CA ASP A 103 3.04 -19.50 11.52
C ASP A 103 1.51 -19.46 11.33
N GLN A 104 0.72 -20.04 12.25
CA GLN A 104 -0.75 -20.00 12.14
C GLN A 104 -1.28 -18.57 12.20
N TYR A 105 -0.66 -17.72 13.02
CA TYR A 105 -1.05 -16.31 13.13
C TYR A 105 -0.65 -15.54 11.87
N LEU A 106 0.51 -15.85 11.28
CA LEU A 106 0.92 -15.27 10.00
C LEU A 106 -0.07 -15.64 8.88
N GLU A 107 -0.54 -16.88 8.83
CA GLU A 107 -1.53 -17.29 7.83
C GLU A 107 -2.90 -16.62 8.05
N VAL A 108 -3.39 -16.57 9.29
CA VAL A 108 -4.64 -15.87 9.62
C VAL A 108 -4.53 -14.38 9.32
N TYR A 109 -3.38 -13.77 9.62
CA TYR A 109 -3.11 -12.38 9.29
C TYR A 109 -3.13 -12.16 7.78
N SER A 110 -2.45 -13.04 7.05
CA SER A 110 -2.37 -13.00 5.59
C SER A 110 -3.75 -13.17 4.95
N ALA A 111 -4.60 -14.04 5.47
CA ALA A 111 -5.95 -14.22 4.98
C ALA A 111 -6.85 -13.01 5.27
N ARG A 112 -6.66 -12.34 6.42
CA ARG A 112 -7.55 -11.26 6.87
C ARG A 112 -7.21 -9.88 6.32
N TRP A 113 -5.93 -9.49 6.33
CA TRP A 113 -5.51 -8.10 6.07
C TRP A 113 -4.75 -7.92 4.77
N SER A 114 -4.00 -8.93 4.33
CA SER A 114 -3.20 -8.82 3.11
C SER A 114 -3.99 -8.69 1.80
N PRO A 115 -5.22 -9.23 1.61
CA PRO A 115 -5.91 -9.10 0.33
C PRO A 115 -6.27 -7.65 -0.02
N SER A 116 -6.78 -6.88 0.95
CA SER A 116 -7.05 -5.45 0.73
C SER A 116 -5.76 -4.63 0.55
N ARG A 117 -4.70 -5.00 1.29
CA ARG A 117 -3.39 -4.32 1.19
C ARG A 117 -2.73 -4.57 -0.16
N SER A 118 -2.82 -5.78 -0.70
CA SER A 118 -2.24 -6.09 -2.01
C SER A 118 -2.89 -5.29 -3.14
N LEU A 119 -4.22 -5.11 -3.09
CA LEU A 119 -4.93 -4.26 -4.05
C LEU A 119 -4.49 -2.79 -3.93
N CYS A 120 -4.37 -2.30 -2.70
CA CYS A 120 -3.88 -0.94 -2.43
C CYS A 120 -2.46 -0.74 -2.98
N TYR A 121 -1.52 -1.64 -2.67
CA TYR A 121 -0.14 -1.55 -3.13
C TYR A 121 -0.04 -1.67 -4.65
N ALA A 122 -0.77 -2.61 -5.27
CA ALA A 122 -0.80 -2.72 -6.73
C ALA A 122 -1.33 -1.44 -7.39
N SER A 123 -2.39 -0.84 -6.84
CA SER A 123 -2.92 0.43 -7.35
C SER A 123 -1.89 1.56 -7.23
N ILE A 124 -1.21 1.69 -6.08
CA ILE A 124 -0.16 2.70 -5.88
C ILE A 124 1.00 2.50 -6.86
N LEU A 125 1.44 1.26 -7.06
CA LEU A 125 2.50 0.95 -8.03
C LEU A 125 2.09 1.37 -9.45
N LEU A 126 0.83 1.15 -9.85
CA LEU A 126 0.31 1.61 -11.12
C LEU A 126 0.20 3.13 -11.20
N ASP A 127 -0.29 3.79 -10.15
CA ASP A 127 -0.42 5.24 -10.10
C ASP A 127 0.95 5.94 -10.20
N LEU A 128 1.99 5.32 -9.65
CA LEU A 128 3.36 5.86 -9.62
C LEU A 128 4.24 5.34 -10.77
N GLN A 129 3.68 4.59 -11.71
CA GLN A 129 4.45 3.92 -12.77
C GLN A 129 5.38 4.87 -13.56
N GLU A 130 4.92 6.10 -13.84
CA GLU A 130 5.67 7.10 -14.61
C GLU A 130 6.89 7.63 -13.83
N HIS A 131 6.90 7.49 -12.51
CA HIS A 131 7.98 7.94 -11.65
C HIS A 131 9.08 6.89 -11.47
N PHE A 132 8.88 5.65 -11.89
CA PHE A 132 9.88 4.58 -11.72
C PHE A 132 11.02 4.62 -12.74
N GLY A 133 10.90 5.43 -13.81
CA GLY A 133 11.97 5.66 -14.78
C GLY A 133 12.59 4.37 -15.31
N GLU A 134 13.92 4.26 -15.20
CA GLU A 134 14.68 3.09 -15.70
C GLU A 134 14.58 1.84 -14.80
N ILE A 135 14.04 1.94 -13.58
CA ILE A 135 13.93 0.77 -12.68
C ILE A 135 12.77 -0.13 -13.10
N LEU A 136 11.67 0.46 -13.57
CA LEU A 136 10.49 -0.25 -14.10
C LEU A 136 10.09 0.40 -15.44
N PRO A 137 10.89 0.20 -16.51
CA PRO A 137 10.63 0.84 -17.80
C PRO A 137 9.37 0.24 -18.42
N ARG A 138 8.43 1.10 -18.86
CA ARG A 138 7.24 0.67 -19.62
C ARG A 138 7.39 0.86 -21.13
N ASP A 139 8.34 1.69 -21.56
CA ASP A 139 8.33 2.23 -22.93
C ASP A 139 9.54 1.78 -23.77
N LYS A 140 9.24 1.01 -24.83
CA LYS A 140 10.23 0.52 -25.81
C LYS A 140 10.94 1.64 -26.58
N GLY A 141 10.44 2.88 -26.52
CA GLY A 141 11.06 4.04 -27.17
C GLY A 141 12.40 4.47 -26.56
N ALA A 142 12.66 4.13 -25.29
CA ALA A 142 13.95 4.42 -24.64
C ALA A 142 15.05 3.42 -24.99
N GLN A 143 14.68 2.17 -25.31
CA GLN A 143 15.63 1.12 -25.65
C GLN A 143 16.24 1.30 -27.05
N MET A 144 15.47 1.84 -28.01
CA MET A 144 15.95 2.09 -29.37
C MET A 144 16.98 3.24 -29.49
N LYS A 145 17.06 4.15 -28.50
CA LYS A 145 17.99 5.29 -28.56
C LYS A 145 19.40 4.96 -28.07
N VAL A 146 19.59 3.87 -27.32
CA VAL A 146 20.91 3.50 -26.78
C VAL A 146 21.66 2.55 -27.72
N ASP A 147 20.95 1.66 -28.42
CA ASP A 147 21.57 0.66 -29.30
C ASP A 147 21.97 1.21 -30.69
N SER A 148 21.63 2.48 -31.00
CA SER A 148 21.95 3.08 -32.31
C SER A 148 23.38 3.61 -32.44
N GLU A 149 24.22 3.53 -31.39
CA GLU A 149 25.64 3.97 -31.47
C GLU A 149 26.67 2.83 -31.54
N ALA A 150 26.25 1.56 -31.60
CA ALA A 150 27.17 0.42 -31.76
C ALA A 150 26.97 -0.32 -33.10
N THR A 151 27.66 0.13 -34.13
CA THR A 151 28.02 -0.71 -35.30
C THR A 151 29.14 -1.67 -34.84
N THR A 152 29.29 -2.95 -35.24
CA THR A 152 29.08 -3.69 -36.50
C THR A 152 29.00 -5.21 -36.22
N ASP A 153 28.29 -5.93 -37.09
CA ASP A 153 28.46 -7.34 -37.51
C ASP A 153 28.49 -8.46 -36.45
N ALA A 154 27.30 -8.93 -36.05
CA ALA A 154 27.06 -10.33 -35.72
C ALA A 154 25.57 -10.68 -35.97
N ALA A 155 25.33 -11.89 -36.50
CA ALA A 155 24.00 -12.37 -36.89
C ALA A 155 22.97 -12.25 -35.74
N PRO A 156 21.73 -11.75 -35.99
CA PRO A 156 20.79 -11.47 -34.93
C PRO A 156 20.12 -12.77 -34.45
N SER A 157 20.53 -13.28 -33.29
CA SER A 157 19.65 -14.10 -32.47
C SER A 157 18.58 -13.18 -31.88
N THR A 158 17.42 -13.13 -32.54
CA THR A 158 16.34 -12.16 -32.29
C THR A 158 15.54 -12.51 -31.03
N THR A 159 16.08 -12.19 -29.85
CA THR A 159 15.27 -12.02 -28.64
C THR A 159 15.85 -10.83 -27.86
N PRO A 160 15.09 -9.74 -27.63
CA PRO A 160 15.59 -8.60 -26.86
C PRO A 160 15.99 -9.05 -25.46
N PRO A 161 17.04 -8.47 -24.84
CA PRO A 161 17.44 -8.84 -23.48
C PRO A 161 16.28 -8.62 -22.49
N LYS A 162 15.99 -9.63 -21.68
CA LYS A 162 14.97 -9.58 -20.62
C LYS A 162 15.37 -8.54 -19.58
N SER A 163 14.52 -7.54 -19.34
CA SER A 163 14.71 -6.58 -18.27
C SER A 163 14.31 -7.25 -16.94
N THR A 164 15.19 -7.18 -15.94
CA THR A 164 14.88 -7.71 -14.60
C THR A 164 14.97 -6.59 -13.60
N THR A 165 13.81 -6.20 -13.09
CA THR A 165 13.71 -5.26 -11.99
C THR A 165 13.94 -5.98 -10.67
N ARG A 166 14.76 -5.38 -9.82
CA ARG A 166 15.00 -5.88 -8.46
C ARG A 166 14.30 -4.99 -7.46
N VAL A 167 13.52 -5.63 -6.59
CA VAL A 167 12.76 -4.99 -5.53
C VAL A 167 13.21 -5.54 -4.19
N ILE A 168 13.49 -4.66 -3.24
CA ILE A 168 13.71 -5.01 -1.83
C ILE A 168 12.53 -4.46 -1.03
N SER A 169 11.62 -5.33 -0.63
CA SER A 169 10.46 -4.96 0.16
C SER A 169 10.74 -5.23 1.64
N ILE A 170 10.68 -4.17 2.44
CA ILE A 170 10.98 -4.21 3.86
C ILE A 170 9.68 -4.14 4.65
N GLY A 171 9.47 -5.18 5.46
CA GLY A 171 8.26 -5.41 6.24
C GLY A 171 7.15 -6.03 5.41
N GLY A 172 6.41 -6.96 6.02
CA GLY A 172 5.25 -7.61 5.42
C GLY A 172 5.62 -8.51 4.23
N GLY A 173 5.30 -9.81 4.33
CA GLY A 173 5.63 -10.76 3.25
C GLY A 173 4.50 -11.02 2.26
N ALA A 174 3.26 -10.83 2.69
CA ALA A 174 2.10 -11.43 2.04
C ALA A 174 1.48 -10.54 0.96
N ALA A 175 1.24 -9.27 1.29
CA ALA A 175 0.53 -8.37 0.38
C ALA A 175 1.42 -7.97 -0.80
N GLU A 176 2.70 -7.82 -0.53
CA GLU A 176 3.80 -7.42 -1.41
C GLU A 176 3.94 -8.41 -2.57
N VAL A 177 3.97 -9.72 -2.28
CA VAL A 177 4.07 -10.79 -3.30
C VAL A 177 2.94 -10.68 -4.31
N VAL A 178 1.71 -10.57 -3.83
CA VAL A 178 0.53 -10.52 -4.71
C VAL A 178 0.41 -9.16 -5.41
N ALA A 179 0.80 -8.07 -4.75
CA ALA A 179 0.79 -6.73 -5.33
C ALA A 179 1.76 -6.62 -6.52
N PHE A 180 3.01 -7.08 -6.37
CA PHE A 180 3.98 -7.05 -7.46
C PHE A 180 3.63 -8.07 -8.56
N GLY A 181 3.06 -9.23 -8.23
CA GLY A 181 2.52 -10.15 -9.22
C GLY A 181 1.38 -9.52 -10.04
N GLY A 182 0.48 -8.78 -9.38
CA GLY A 182 -0.58 -8.02 -10.04
C GLY A 182 -0.08 -6.87 -10.89
N TYR A 183 0.89 -6.10 -10.39
CA TYR A 183 1.54 -5.03 -11.14
C TYR A 183 2.21 -5.57 -12.42
N LEU A 184 2.95 -6.67 -12.31
CA LEU A 184 3.58 -7.34 -13.44
C LEU A 184 2.53 -7.83 -14.46
N LYS A 185 1.46 -8.46 -13.98
CA LYS A 185 0.33 -8.89 -14.84
C LYS A 185 -0.33 -7.72 -15.57
N HIS A 186 -0.50 -6.57 -14.90
CA HIS A 186 -1.09 -5.39 -15.53
C HIS A 186 -0.18 -4.76 -16.60
N GLY A 187 1.13 -4.69 -16.33
CA GLY A 187 2.12 -4.18 -17.30
C GLY A 187 2.04 -4.90 -18.64
N PHE A 188 1.85 -6.22 -18.61
CA PHE A 188 1.64 -7.07 -19.78
C PHE A 188 0.39 -6.73 -20.62
N GLN A 189 -0.63 -6.07 -20.06
CA GLN A 189 -1.90 -5.79 -20.74
C GLN A 189 -1.87 -4.53 -21.61
N THR A 190 -1.15 -3.49 -21.19
CA THR A 190 -1.14 -2.21 -21.92
C THR A 190 -0.25 -2.18 -23.17
N SER A 191 0.47 -3.26 -23.45
CA SER A 191 1.22 -3.41 -24.71
C SER A 191 0.30 -3.69 -25.92
N GLY A 192 -0.99 -3.96 -25.71
CA GLY A 192 -2.00 -4.10 -26.77
C GLY A 192 -2.82 -2.82 -26.94
N THR A 193 -2.52 -2.06 -27.99
CA THR A 193 -3.38 -1.07 -28.69
C THR A 193 -4.38 -0.24 -27.85
N GLY A 194 -4.13 1.07 -27.79
CA GLY A 194 -5.07 2.07 -27.27
C GLY A 194 -6.40 2.09 -28.02
N THR A 195 -7.37 1.33 -27.53
CA THR A 195 -8.78 1.52 -27.82
C THR A 195 -9.56 1.24 -26.54
N THR A 196 -10.17 2.29 -26.00
CA THR A 196 -11.06 2.25 -24.84
C THR A 196 -12.29 1.42 -25.20
N SER A 197 -12.28 0.11 -24.93
CA SER A 197 -13.40 -0.79 -25.21
C SER A 197 -14.12 -1.20 -23.92
N GLN A 198 -15.40 -0.82 -23.82
CA GLN A 198 -16.26 -0.91 -22.63
C GLN A 198 -17.07 -2.21 -22.52
N THR A 199 -16.60 -3.36 -23.03
CA THR A 199 -17.36 -4.62 -22.97
C THR A 199 -16.64 -5.70 -22.18
N ALA A 200 -17.41 -6.44 -21.38
CA ALA A 200 -16.90 -7.49 -20.50
C ALA A 200 -16.28 -8.69 -21.24
N ASP A 201 -16.65 -8.91 -22.50
CA ASP A 201 -16.17 -10.02 -23.33
C ASP A 201 -14.76 -9.79 -23.90
N ASP A 202 -14.39 -8.56 -24.31
CA ASP A 202 -13.04 -8.24 -24.79
C ASP A 202 -11.97 -8.31 -23.68
N ALA A 203 -12.39 -8.06 -22.44
CA ALA A 203 -11.53 -8.24 -21.27
C ALA A 203 -11.23 -9.72 -20.96
N MET A 204 -11.84 -10.70 -21.65
CA MET A 204 -11.48 -12.13 -21.54
C MET A 204 -10.24 -12.45 -22.39
N THR A 205 -10.13 -11.87 -23.59
CA THR A 205 -9.01 -12.07 -24.53
C THR A 205 -7.72 -11.39 -24.05
N SER A 206 -7.85 -10.30 -23.28
CA SER A 206 -6.76 -9.47 -22.74
C SER A 206 -6.09 -10.03 -21.45
N LEU A 207 -6.59 -11.14 -20.88
CA LEU A 207 -6.00 -11.78 -19.69
C LEU A 207 -4.97 -12.87 -20.03
N THR A 208 -4.70 -13.09 -21.32
CA THR A 208 -3.63 -13.99 -21.77
C THR A 208 -2.26 -13.45 -21.33
N LEU A 209 -1.30 -14.34 -21.08
CA LEU A 209 0.08 -13.95 -20.78
C LEU A 209 0.67 -13.33 -22.05
N SER A 210 1.12 -12.07 -22.00
CA SER A 210 1.80 -11.44 -23.13
C SER A 210 3.31 -11.66 -23.03
N ASP A 211 3.99 -11.70 -24.17
CA ASP A 211 5.44 -11.93 -24.27
C ASP A 211 6.28 -10.68 -23.92
N ALA A 212 5.83 -9.81 -23.01
CA ALA A 212 6.72 -8.73 -22.60
C ALA A 212 7.94 -9.30 -21.86
N ASN A 213 9.07 -8.62 -22.03
CA ASN A 213 10.38 -9.11 -21.60
C ASN A 213 10.74 -8.62 -20.18
N ASP A 214 9.73 -8.37 -19.34
CA ASP A 214 9.94 -7.81 -18.01
C ASP A 214 9.81 -8.90 -16.95
N SER A 215 10.71 -8.86 -15.97
CA SER A 215 10.70 -9.75 -14.82
C SER A 215 10.95 -8.98 -13.54
N ILE A 216 10.37 -9.47 -12.44
CA ILE A 216 10.58 -8.93 -11.11
C ILE A 216 11.24 -9.99 -10.24
N GLU A 217 12.39 -9.62 -9.67
CA GLU A 217 13.00 -10.32 -8.54
C GLU A 217 12.65 -9.56 -7.26
N LEU A 218 11.80 -10.16 -6.44
CA LEU A 218 11.31 -9.58 -5.19
C LEU A 218 12.03 -10.23 -3.99
N LEU A 219 12.90 -9.47 -3.34
CA LEU A 219 13.47 -9.82 -2.04
C LEU A 219 12.60 -9.20 -0.93
N LEU A 220 12.06 -10.03 -0.06
CA LEU A 220 11.29 -9.60 1.10
C LEU A 220 12.14 -9.77 2.37
N VAL A 221 12.18 -8.73 3.22
CA VAL A 221 12.99 -8.71 4.45
C VAL A 221 12.10 -8.33 5.63
N ASP A 222 12.06 -9.19 6.65
CA ASP A 222 11.28 -8.97 7.87
C ASP A 222 11.89 -9.76 9.05
N THR A 223 11.59 -9.37 10.28
CA THR A 223 12.03 -10.08 11.50
C THR A 223 11.20 -11.33 11.78
N ALA A 224 9.92 -11.36 11.38
CA ALA A 224 9.03 -12.50 11.50
C ALA A 224 9.26 -13.52 10.37
N SER A 225 8.84 -14.76 10.59
CA SER A 225 9.20 -15.89 9.71
C SER A 225 8.24 -16.08 8.53
N TRP A 226 8.13 -15.09 7.64
CA TRP A 226 7.16 -15.11 6.52
C TRP A 226 7.48 -16.10 5.38
N ALA A 227 8.57 -16.87 5.45
CA ALA A 227 9.02 -17.76 4.37
C ALA A 227 7.90 -18.69 3.84
N ASN A 228 7.12 -19.30 4.73
CA ASN A 228 6.02 -20.21 4.36
C ASN A 228 4.89 -19.46 3.63
N VAL A 229 4.52 -18.29 4.14
CA VAL A 229 3.51 -17.40 3.53
C VAL A 229 3.95 -16.92 2.15
N VAL A 230 5.19 -16.43 2.03
CA VAL A 230 5.79 -15.98 0.76
C VAL A 230 5.79 -17.12 -0.26
N LYS A 231 6.23 -18.32 0.13
CA LYS A 231 6.25 -19.49 -0.75
C LYS A 231 4.84 -19.88 -1.21
N LYS A 232 3.87 -19.89 -0.29
CA LYS A 232 2.47 -20.24 -0.58
C LYS A 232 1.85 -19.26 -1.57
N LEU A 233 2.01 -17.96 -1.35
CA LEU A 233 1.49 -16.92 -2.24
C LEU A 233 2.22 -16.84 -3.58
N HIS A 234 3.55 -17.03 -3.59
CA HIS A 234 4.32 -17.16 -4.82
C HIS A 234 3.82 -18.34 -5.67
N THR A 235 3.54 -19.48 -5.04
CA THR A 235 2.95 -20.64 -5.75
C THR A 235 1.57 -20.26 -6.31
N GLY A 236 0.73 -19.57 -5.53
CA GLY A 236 -0.61 -19.17 -5.96
C GLY A 236 -0.66 -18.22 -7.15
N ILE A 237 0.39 -17.40 -7.38
CA ILE A 237 0.46 -16.51 -8.55
C ILE A 237 1.19 -17.15 -9.76
N THR A 238 2.10 -18.10 -9.52
CA THR A 238 2.92 -18.73 -10.57
C THR A 238 2.39 -20.08 -11.07
N THR A 239 1.32 -20.61 -10.46
CA THR A 239 0.68 -21.86 -10.88
C THR A 239 -0.78 -21.64 -11.28
N PRO A 240 -1.34 -22.43 -12.21
CA PRO A 240 -2.76 -22.35 -12.54
C PRO A 240 -3.63 -22.58 -11.30
N PRO A 241 -4.67 -21.77 -11.08
CA PRO A 241 -5.51 -21.90 -9.90
C PRO A 241 -6.28 -23.24 -9.89
N PRO A 242 -6.74 -23.69 -8.71
CA PRO A 242 -7.59 -24.87 -8.59
C PRO A 242 -8.85 -24.71 -9.45
N ILE A 243 -9.16 -25.72 -10.25
CA ILE A 243 -10.35 -25.75 -11.10
C ILE A 243 -11.19 -27.00 -10.79
N SER A 244 -12.51 -26.88 -10.90
CA SER A 244 -13.42 -28.00 -10.69
C SER A 244 -13.11 -29.17 -11.61
N LYS A 245 -13.20 -30.40 -11.10
CA LYS A 245 -13.10 -31.62 -11.91
C LYS A 245 -14.11 -31.66 -13.06
N TYR A 246 -15.25 -30.98 -12.89
CA TYR A 246 -16.34 -30.88 -13.86
C TYR A 246 -16.25 -29.65 -14.77
N ALA A 247 -15.16 -28.87 -14.71
CA ALA A 247 -14.99 -27.73 -15.60
C ALA A 247 -14.95 -28.17 -17.07
N SER A 248 -15.48 -27.33 -17.95
CA SER A 248 -15.48 -27.55 -19.40
C SER A 248 -14.06 -27.69 -19.94
N ALA A 249 -13.91 -28.30 -21.13
CA ALA A 249 -12.62 -28.37 -21.82
C ALA A 249 -12.02 -26.97 -22.03
N SER A 250 -12.84 -26.00 -22.48
CA SER A 250 -12.43 -24.61 -22.66
C SER A 250 -11.94 -23.93 -21.38
N ALA A 251 -12.59 -24.19 -20.23
CA ALA A 251 -12.18 -23.62 -18.96
C ALA A 251 -10.87 -24.25 -18.46
N LYS A 252 -10.65 -25.55 -18.72
CA LYS A 252 -9.38 -26.24 -18.41
C LYS A 252 -8.24 -25.74 -19.29
N GLU A 253 -8.50 -25.49 -20.57
CA GLU A 253 -7.52 -24.94 -21.52
C GLU A 253 -7.14 -23.49 -21.18
N ALA A 254 -8.10 -22.67 -20.74
CA ALA A 254 -7.84 -21.30 -20.32
C ALA A 254 -7.19 -21.19 -18.92
N ASN A 255 -7.11 -22.29 -18.16
CA ASN A 255 -6.58 -22.28 -16.79
C ASN A 255 -5.06 -22.06 -16.82
N SER A 256 -4.64 -20.85 -16.46
CA SER A 256 -3.25 -20.43 -16.51
C SER A 256 -2.86 -19.69 -15.23
N ALA A 257 -1.55 -19.70 -14.94
CA ALA A 257 -0.99 -18.93 -13.84
C ALA A 257 -1.22 -17.42 -14.05
N LEU A 258 -1.27 -16.67 -12.95
CA LEU A 258 -1.41 -15.21 -13.03
C LEU A 258 -0.20 -14.59 -13.74
N VAL A 259 1.01 -15.04 -13.39
CA VAL A 259 2.30 -14.64 -13.98
C VAL A 259 3.15 -15.88 -14.29
N ARG A 260 4.06 -15.78 -15.26
CA ARG A 260 4.98 -16.88 -15.58
C ARG A 260 6.01 -17.07 -14.46
N PRO A 261 6.33 -18.30 -14.03
CA PRO A 261 7.34 -18.55 -12.99
C PRO A 261 8.71 -17.92 -13.27
N GLU A 262 9.11 -17.87 -14.54
CA GLU A 262 10.37 -17.27 -14.99
C GLU A 262 10.38 -15.73 -14.96
N ASP A 263 9.22 -15.09 -14.89
CA ASP A 263 9.08 -13.62 -14.86
C ASP A 263 8.96 -13.08 -13.43
N PHE A 264 8.63 -13.92 -12.46
CA PHE A 264 8.40 -13.47 -11.10
C PHE A 264 9.07 -14.38 -10.09
N THR A 265 10.17 -13.92 -9.50
CA THR A 265 10.90 -14.67 -8.47
C THR A 265 10.76 -13.99 -7.11
N THR A 266 10.52 -14.76 -6.06
CA THR A 266 10.52 -14.26 -4.68
C THR A 266 11.62 -14.90 -3.84
N LYS A 267 12.23 -14.11 -2.96
CA LYS A 267 13.16 -14.57 -1.93
C LYS A 267 12.75 -13.94 -0.61
N PHE A 268 12.90 -14.69 0.48
CA PHE A 268 12.62 -14.18 1.83
C PHE A 268 13.88 -14.24 2.68
N LEU A 269 14.19 -13.15 3.37
CA LEU A 269 15.29 -13.04 4.31
C LEU A 269 14.72 -12.65 5.69
N LYS A 270 14.81 -13.57 6.65
CA LYS A 270 14.47 -13.29 8.04
C LYS A 270 15.59 -12.48 8.70
N HIS A 271 15.45 -11.16 8.78
CA HIS A 271 16.48 -10.30 9.35
C HIS A 271 15.92 -8.99 9.90
N ASP A 272 16.55 -8.47 10.97
CA ASP A 272 16.26 -7.14 11.51
C ASP A 272 17.01 -6.09 10.70
N VAL A 273 16.27 -5.32 9.90
CA VAL A 273 16.84 -4.24 9.08
C VAL A 273 17.46 -3.12 9.91
N LEU A 274 17.09 -2.96 11.19
CA LEU A 274 17.73 -2.00 12.09
C LEU A 274 19.09 -2.50 12.61
N ALA A 275 19.39 -3.78 12.45
CA ALA A 275 20.66 -4.41 12.81
C ALA A 275 21.58 -4.67 11.61
N ILE A 276 21.09 -4.51 10.37
CA ILE A 276 21.87 -4.78 9.15
C ILE A 276 23.09 -3.87 9.06
N SER A 277 24.26 -4.41 8.72
CA SER A 277 25.47 -3.63 8.48
C SER A 277 25.45 -2.94 7.10
N GLN A 278 26.37 -2.00 6.89
CA GLN A 278 26.53 -1.32 5.60
C GLN A 278 26.97 -2.29 4.49
N ALA A 279 27.84 -3.25 4.81
CA ALA A 279 28.31 -4.26 3.86
C ALA A 279 27.18 -5.20 3.45
N GLU A 280 26.42 -5.73 4.42
CA GLU A 280 25.28 -6.62 4.15
C GLU A 280 24.22 -5.93 3.29
N LEU A 281 23.88 -4.67 3.58
CA LEU A 281 22.93 -3.90 2.76
C LEU A 281 23.43 -3.74 1.31
N GLY A 282 24.74 -3.53 1.12
CA GLY A 282 25.36 -3.43 -0.19
C GLY A 282 25.30 -4.74 -0.97
N ASP A 283 25.55 -5.86 -0.29
CA ASP A 283 25.41 -7.20 -0.86
C ASP A 283 23.97 -7.50 -1.26
N LEU A 284 22.98 -7.09 -0.45
CA LEU A 284 21.55 -7.25 -0.77
C LEU A 284 21.12 -6.43 -1.98
N SER A 285 21.57 -5.17 -2.11
CA SER A 285 21.23 -4.33 -3.26
C SER A 285 21.99 -4.71 -4.54
N GLY A 286 23.20 -5.24 -4.39
CA GLY A 286 24.11 -5.50 -5.51
C GLY A 286 24.47 -4.21 -6.26
N LYS A 287 24.75 -4.33 -7.56
CA LYS A 287 25.33 -3.24 -8.37
C LYS A 287 24.34 -2.47 -9.25
N LYS A 288 23.18 -3.05 -9.56
CA LYS A 288 22.15 -2.41 -10.40
C LYS A 288 21.14 -1.66 -9.53
N PRO A 289 20.53 -0.56 -10.02
CA PRO A 289 19.46 0.15 -9.33
C PRO A 289 18.37 -0.79 -8.81
N VAL A 290 17.84 -0.48 -7.63
CA VAL A 290 16.77 -1.25 -6.98
C VAL A 290 15.62 -0.34 -6.56
N LEU A 291 14.41 -0.90 -6.54
CA LEU A 291 13.28 -0.29 -5.85
C LEU A 291 13.24 -0.83 -4.43
N VAL A 292 13.43 0.03 -3.43
CA VAL A 292 13.19 -0.32 -2.03
C VAL A 292 11.78 0.13 -1.65
N THR A 293 10.99 -0.76 -1.06
CA THR A 293 9.65 -0.39 -0.56
C THR A 293 9.53 -0.56 0.95
N LEU A 294 8.83 0.39 1.57
CA LEU A 294 8.40 0.36 2.96
C LEU A 294 6.89 0.54 2.97
N PHE A 295 6.15 -0.57 2.98
CA PHE A 295 4.69 -0.55 2.98
C PHE A 295 4.18 -0.78 4.40
N PHE A 296 3.61 0.26 5.01
CA PHE A 296 3.09 0.29 6.38
C PHE A 296 4.10 -0.18 7.44
N THR A 297 5.39 0.10 7.19
CA THR A 297 6.50 -0.41 8.01
C THR A 297 7.34 0.72 8.61
N LEU A 298 7.42 1.89 7.98
CA LEU A 298 8.31 2.97 8.43
C LEU A 298 7.94 3.47 9.83
N ASN A 299 6.65 3.64 10.10
CA ASN A 299 6.15 4.02 11.43
C ASN A 299 6.53 2.99 12.51
N GLU A 300 6.51 1.71 12.19
CA GLU A 300 6.90 0.64 13.12
C GLU A 300 8.40 0.68 13.42
N LEU A 301 9.24 0.92 12.40
CA LEU A 301 10.68 1.09 12.58
C LEU A 301 11.01 2.28 13.49
N TYR A 302 10.41 3.45 13.25
CA TYR A 302 10.62 4.63 14.09
C TYR A 302 10.10 4.43 15.52
N THR A 303 9.02 3.67 15.70
CA THR A 303 8.52 3.30 17.04
C THR A 303 9.50 2.38 17.75
N ALA A 304 10.14 1.45 17.02
CA ALA A 304 11.15 0.54 17.59
C ALA A 304 12.44 1.29 17.98
N SER A 305 12.94 2.17 17.10
CA SER A 305 14.09 3.02 17.41
C SER A 305 14.25 4.14 16.38
N ILE A 306 14.14 5.39 16.83
CA ILE A 306 14.36 6.56 15.97
C ILE A 306 15.80 6.59 15.45
N SER A 307 16.79 6.45 16.34
CA SER A 307 18.20 6.55 15.96
C SER A 307 18.63 5.46 14.98
N LYS A 308 18.22 4.20 15.22
CA LYS A 308 18.54 3.10 14.30
C LYS A 308 17.81 3.25 12.96
N THR A 309 16.56 3.72 12.98
CA THR A 309 15.80 3.95 11.73
C THR A 309 16.44 5.05 10.89
N THR A 310 16.77 6.20 11.50
CA THR A 310 17.50 7.27 10.81
C THR A 310 18.85 6.77 10.28
N ALA A 311 19.61 6.02 11.08
CA ALA A 311 20.87 5.43 10.64
C ALA A 311 20.69 4.44 9.48
N PHE A 312 19.61 3.64 9.49
CA PHE A 312 19.27 2.72 8.40
C PHE A 312 18.93 3.47 7.11
N LEU A 313 18.09 4.52 7.19
CA LEU A 313 17.75 5.38 6.05
C LEU A 313 18.98 6.05 5.43
N LEU A 314 19.87 6.63 6.26
CA LEU A 314 21.11 7.25 5.78
C LEU A 314 22.06 6.22 5.16
N LYS A 315 22.12 5.01 5.72
CA LYS A 315 22.90 3.89 5.18
C LYS A 315 22.38 3.43 3.82
N MET A 316 21.06 3.42 3.61
CA MET A 316 20.50 3.18 2.28
C MET A 316 20.96 4.27 1.30
N THR A 317 20.88 5.55 1.65
CA THR A 317 21.35 6.65 0.79
C THR A 317 22.84 6.51 0.42
N SER A 318 23.68 6.00 1.31
CA SER A 318 25.12 5.86 1.05
C SER A 318 25.51 4.62 0.25
N VAL A 319 24.70 3.56 0.28
CA VAL A 319 25.06 2.25 -0.29
C VAL A 319 24.29 1.91 -1.55
N LEU A 320 23.02 2.32 -1.66
CA LEU A 320 22.20 1.90 -2.78
C LEU A 320 22.76 2.44 -4.11
N PRO A 321 22.76 1.63 -5.18
CA PRO A 321 23.25 2.07 -6.48
C PRO A 321 22.54 3.34 -6.96
N LYS A 322 23.28 4.26 -7.60
CA LYS A 322 22.70 5.47 -8.19
C LYS A 322 21.54 5.11 -9.11
N GLY A 323 20.43 5.84 -8.98
CA GLY A 323 19.20 5.56 -9.72
C GLY A 323 18.23 4.66 -8.97
N SER A 324 18.60 4.10 -7.81
CA SER A 324 17.66 3.40 -6.91
C SER A 324 16.58 4.34 -6.37
N LEU A 325 15.40 3.79 -6.07
CA LEU A 325 14.26 4.54 -5.54
C LEU A 325 13.84 3.96 -4.19
N LEU A 326 13.37 4.83 -3.29
CA LEU A 326 12.71 4.46 -2.05
C LEU A 326 11.25 4.87 -2.13
N LEU A 327 10.34 3.89 -2.08
CA LEU A 327 8.89 4.12 -2.02
C LEU A 327 8.38 3.82 -0.61
N VAL A 328 7.86 4.84 0.05
CA VAL A 328 7.24 4.73 1.37
C VAL A 328 5.73 4.91 1.24
N VAL A 329 4.97 3.95 1.74
CA VAL A 329 3.51 4.04 1.88
C VAL A 329 3.20 3.79 3.35
N ASP A 330 2.62 4.76 4.04
CA ASP A 330 2.28 4.59 5.46
C ASP A 330 0.99 5.34 5.83
N SER A 331 0.47 5.06 7.02
CA SER A 331 -0.76 5.65 7.53
C SER A 331 -0.60 7.18 7.69
N PRO A 332 -1.56 7.99 7.20
CA PRO A 332 -1.55 9.44 7.43
C PRO A 332 -1.93 9.79 8.89
N GLY A 333 -1.67 11.05 9.29
CA GLY A 333 -2.21 11.62 10.53
C GLY A 333 -1.41 11.28 11.80
N SER A 334 -2.08 11.12 12.95
CA SER A 334 -1.44 10.90 14.26
C SER A 334 -0.65 9.59 14.38
N TYR A 335 -0.79 8.68 13.41
CA TYR A 335 0.03 7.47 13.27
C TYR A 335 1.37 7.72 12.60
N SER A 336 1.54 8.89 11.96
CA SER A 336 2.78 9.33 11.30
C SER A 336 3.64 10.24 12.18
N GLU A 337 3.43 10.24 13.50
CA GLU A 337 4.20 11.07 14.43
C GLU A 337 5.12 10.20 15.27
N THR A 338 6.41 10.54 15.35
CA THR A 338 7.33 9.95 16.34
C THR A 338 7.81 10.99 17.33
N THR A 339 8.14 10.54 18.54
CA THR A 339 8.54 11.37 19.66
C THR A 339 10.06 11.46 19.72
N VAL A 340 10.65 12.60 19.35
CA VAL A 340 12.11 12.79 19.33
C VAL A 340 12.57 13.62 20.54
N GLY A 341 13.62 13.15 21.22
CA GLY A 341 14.29 13.88 22.29
C GLY A 341 13.61 13.75 23.66
N THR A 342 14.22 14.37 24.68
CA THR A 342 13.77 14.31 26.08
C THR A 342 12.51 15.14 26.35
N GLU A 343 12.14 16.03 25.43
CA GLU A 343 10.98 16.93 25.55
C GLU A 343 9.70 16.37 24.91
N GLU A 344 9.72 15.11 24.49
CA GLU A 344 8.59 14.43 23.83
C GLU A 344 7.98 15.18 22.62
N LYS A 345 8.79 15.89 21.85
CA LYS A 345 8.32 16.60 20.66
C LYS A 345 7.94 15.61 19.57
N LYS A 346 6.72 15.76 19.05
CA LYS A 346 6.18 14.94 17.96
C LYS A 346 6.56 15.51 16.61
N TYR A 347 7.10 14.67 15.73
CA TYR A 347 7.48 15.05 14.37
C TYR A 347 6.74 14.19 13.34
N PRO A 348 6.10 14.81 12.34
CA PRO A 348 5.53 14.08 11.21
C PRO A 348 6.60 13.31 10.43
N MET A 349 6.30 12.09 9.98
CA MET A 349 7.26 11.24 9.25
C MET A 349 7.75 11.88 7.98
N LYS A 350 6.87 12.57 7.24
CA LYS A 350 7.27 13.32 6.06
C LYS A 350 8.38 14.32 6.38
N PHE A 351 8.26 15.05 7.50
CA PHE A 351 9.27 16.01 7.92
C PHE A 351 10.60 15.33 8.22
N LEU A 352 10.59 14.18 8.91
CA LEU A 352 11.81 13.42 9.17
C LEU A 352 12.46 12.90 7.89
N LEU A 353 11.67 12.38 6.95
CA LEU A 353 12.17 11.93 5.66
C LEU A 353 12.80 13.09 4.87
N ASP A 354 12.10 14.22 4.76
CA ASP A 354 12.62 15.40 4.07
C ASP A 354 13.92 15.89 4.73
N HIS A 355 13.94 16.02 6.06
CA HIS A 355 15.11 16.45 6.81
C HIS A 355 16.32 15.51 6.64
N PHE A 356 16.12 14.19 6.74
CA PHE A 356 17.22 13.21 6.72
C PHE A 356 17.66 12.77 5.32
N LEU A 357 16.77 12.81 4.32
CA LEU A 357 17.06 12.29 2.98
C LEU A 357 17.27 13.40 1.95
N ILE A 358 16.72 14.59 2.17
CA ILE A 358 16.75 15.69 1.18
C ILE A 358 17.58 16.86 1.70
N GLU A 359 17.33 17.34 2.93
CA GLU A 359 17.95 18.57 3.44
C GLU A 359 19.45 18.42 3.78
N THR A 360 19.93 17.22 4.09
CA THR A 360 21.35 16.94 4.35
C THR A 360 22.27 17.05 3.11
N GLN A 361 21.73 17.41 1.94
CA GLN A 361 22.51 17.70 0.72
C GLN A 361 22.82 19.18 0.50
N LYS A 362 22.48 20.07 1.45
CA LYS A 362 22.99 21.45 1.48
C LYS A 362 24.23 21.54 2.36
#